data_AF-A0A832B0Q4-F1
#
_entry.id   AF-A0A832B0Q4-F1
#
_cell.length_a   1.000
_cell.length_b   1.000
_cell.length_c   1.000
_cell.angle_alpha   90.00
_cell.angle_beta   90.00
_cell.angle_gamma   90.00
#
_symmetry.space_group_name_H-M   'P 1'
#
loop_
_entity.id
_entity.type
_entity.pdbx_description
1 polymer ?
#
loop_
_entity_poly.entity_id
_entity_poly.type
_entity_poly.pdbx_seq_one_letter_code
_entity_poly.pdbx_strand_id
1 'polypeptide(L)'
;MSVARRLFGMLEFNEVEPKNNLRRFECDHADAIELKDLHIFADFLSDYPAEYILFLSKHSSAKGVASFTTHAEGNWSSSADLGGKPHQLSVAAPLQMHQILFQLNR
;
A
#
# COMPACT_ATOMS: atom_id res chain seq x y z
N MET A 1 -5.48 -5.62 16.33
CA MET A 1 -4.11 -5.10 16.08
C MET A 1 -3.95 -4.96 14.56
N SER A 2 -3.46 -3.83 14.02
CA SER A 2 -3.27 -3.70 12.56
C SER A 2 -1.98 -4.39 12.10
N VAL A 3 -1.94 -4.86 10.84
CA VAL A 3 -0.75 -5.45 10.21
C VAL A 3 0.44 -4.51 10.30
N ALA A 4 0.22 -3.21 10.01
CA ALA A 4 1.25 -2.19 10.11
C ALA A 4 1.90 -2.13 11.51
N ARG A 5 1.12 -2.15 12.59
CA ARG A 5 1.69 -2.12 13.95
C ARG A 5 2.57 -3.33 14.26
N ARG A 6 2.20 -4.52 13.78
CA ARG A 6 3.03 -5.72 13.95
C ARG A 6 4.32 -5.61 13.14
N LEU A 7 4.23 -5.16 11.90
CA LEU A 7 5.39 -4.99 11.03
C LEU A 7 6.37 -3.96 11.60
N PHE A 8 5.87 -2.83 12.10
CA PHE A 8 6.68 -1.80 12.75
C PHE A 8 7.45 -2.33 13.97
N GLY A 9 6.81 -3.20 14.77
CA GLY A 9 7.47 -3.82 15.92
C GLY A 9 8.46 -4.93 15.55
N MET A 10 8.37 -5.52 14.37
CA MET A 10 9.26 -6.60 13.92
C MET A 10 10.51 -6.09 13.20
N LEU A 11 10.38 -5.01 12.43
CA LEU A 11 11.45 -4.49 11.56
C LEU A 11 12.16 -3.27 12.13
N GLU A 12 11.89 -2.92 13.40
CA GLU A 12 12.62 -1.86 14.14
C GLU A 12 12.70 -0.52 13.39
N PHE A 13 11.58 -0.07 12.84
CA PHE A 13 11.50 1.21 12.12
C PHE A 13 11.82 2.40 13.02
N ASN A 14 12.68 3.30 12.52
CA ASN A 14 13.03 4.57 13.16
C ASN A 14 12.35 5.72 12.42
N GLU A 15 11.72 6.64 13.15
CA GLU A 15 11.15 7.86 12.56
C GLU A 15 12.28 8.78 12.07
N VAL A 16 12.13 9.29 10.85
CA VAL A 16 13.07 10.22 10.23
C VAL A 16 12.40 11.56 9.92
N GLU A 17 13.19 12.56 9.55
CA GLU A 17 12.67 13.89 9.24
C GLU A 17 11.55 13.84 8.19
N PRO A 18 10.38 14.43 8.50
CA PRO A 18 9.26 14.47 7.56
C PRO A 18 9.64 15.17 6.26
N LYS A 19 9.12 14.66 5.13
CA LYS A 19 9.29 15.27 3.81
C LYS A 19 7.94 15.46 3.16
N ASN A 20 7.67 16.64 2.61
CA ASN A 20 6.39 16.96 1.97
C ASN A 20 5.16 16.68 2.86
N ASN A 21 5.25 16.98 4.16
CA ASN A 21 4.22 16.68 5.19
C ASN A 21 3.91 15.18 5.40
N LEU A 22 4.71 14.28 4.85
CA LEU A 22 4.63 12.85 5.08
C LEU A 22 5.50 12.46 6.26
N ARG A 23 4.92 11.72 7.21
CA ARG A 23 5.71 11.07 8.26
C ARG A 23 6.43 9.88 7.64
N ARG A 24 7.74 9.81 7.85
CA ARG A 24 8.61 8.80 7.24
C ARG A 24 9.31 8.01 8.33
N PHE A 25 9.53 6.74 8.05
CA PHE A 25 10.27 5.83 8.90
C PHE A 25 11.18 4.98 8.03
N GLU A 26 12.33 4.61 8.58
CA GLU A 26 13.34 3.82 7.86
C GLU A 26 13.82 2.66 8.73
N CYS A 27 14.10 1.53 8.10
CA CYS A 27 14.81 0.39 8.67
C CYS A 27 15.76 -0.19 7.62
N ASP A 28 16.53 -1.21 7.99
CA ASP A 28 17.50 -1.86 7.09
C ASP A 28 16.87 -2.51 5.86
N HIS A 29 15.55 -2.74 5.87
CA HIS A 29 14.86 -3.51 4.83
C HIS A 29 13.92 -2.68 3.96
N ALA A 30 13.39 -1.57 4.46
CA ALA A 30 12.37 -0.78 3.76
C ALA A 30 12.21 0.63 4.35
N ASP A 31 11.73 1.53 3.51
CA ASP A 31 11.09 2.78 3.92
C ASP A 31 9.62 2.52 4.26
N ALA A 32 9.09 3.25 5.24
CA ALA A 32 7.66 3.32 5.51
C ALA A 32 7.19 4.77 5.55
N ILE A 33 5.99 4.99 5.03
CA ILE A 33 5.33 6.29 4.99
C ILE A 33 3.97 6.15 5.65
N GLU A 34 3.65 7.06 6.56
CA GLU A 34 2.31 7.18 7.11
C GLU A 34 1.55 8.32 6.42
N LEU A 35 0.42 7.97 5.82
CA LEU A 35 -0.50 8.92 5.20
C LEU A 35 -1.55 9.35 6.23
N LYS A 36 -1.83 10.66 6.27
CA LYS A 36 -2.93 11.21 7.08
C LYS A 36 -4.30 10.89 6.47
N ASP A 37 -4.37 10.94 5.14
CA ASP A 37 -5.58 10.72 4.37
C ASP A 37 -5.63 9.30 3.77
N LEU A 38 -6.76 8.95 3.17
CA LEU A 38 -6.95 7.64 2.55
C LEU A 38 -5.98 7.44 1.37
N HIS A 39 -5.19 6.37 1.43
CA HIS A 39 -4.19 6.00 0.44
C HIS A 39 -4.73 5.86 -1.00
N ILE A 40 -6.02 5.57 -1.17
CA ILE A 40 -6.65 5.47 -2.49
C ILE A 40 -6.63 6.79 -3.29
N PHE A 41 -6.40 7.93 -2.62
CA PHE A 41 -6.26 9.24 -3.25
C PHE A 41 -4.80 9.72 -3.34
N ALA A 42 -3.83 8.85 -3.04
CA ALA A 42 -2.42 9.20 -2.97
C ALA A 42 -1.70 9.10 -4.33
N ASP A 43 -2.28 9.67 -5.38
CA ASP A 43 -1.73 9.63 -6.76
C ASP A 43 -0.29 10.16 -6.82
N PHE A 44 0.06 11.13 -5.97
CA PHE A 44 1.41 11.71 -5.88
C PHE A 44 2.51 10.70 -5.51
N LEU A 45 2.15 9.52 -5.00
CA LEU A 45 3.12 8.47 -4.69
C LEU A 45 3.68 7.79 -5.95
N SER A 46 3.08 8.03 -7.14
CA SER A 46 3.65 7.56 -8.41
C SER A 46 5.06 8.07 -8.66
N ASP A 47 5.40 9.23 -8.11
CA ASP A 47 6.70 9.88 -8.28
C ASP A 47 7.65 9.58 -7.11
N TYR A 48 7.24 8.74 -6.15
CA TYR A 48 8.10 8.34 -5.04
C TYR A 48 9.21 7.40 -5.54
N PRO A 49 10.49 7.65 -5.20
CA PRO A 49 11.61 6.88 -5.71
C PRO A 49 11.74 5.53 -5.00
N ALA A 50 10.86 4.59 -5.33
CA ALA A 50 10.87 3.21 -4.84
C ALA A 50 10.78 2.22 -6.01
N GLU A 51 11.34 1.03 -5.83
CA GLU A 51 11.22 -0.06 -6.81
C GLU A 51 9.76 -0.54 -6.91
N TYR A 52 9.07 -0.61 -5.77
CA TYR A 52 7.64 -0.87 -5.65
C TYR A 52 7.12 -0.30 -4.33
N ILE A 53 5.80 -0.11 -4.25
CA ILE A 53 5.12 0.36 -3.03
C ILE A 53 4.15 -0.72 -2.56
N LEU A 54 4.22 -1.07 -1.27
CA LEU A 54 3.29 -2.00 -0.63
C LEU A 54 2.29 -1.23 0.23
N PHE A 55 1.03 -1.16 -0.22
CA PHE A 55 -0.04 -0.56 0.56
C PHE A 55 -0.61 -1.54 1.60
N LEU A 56 -0.32 -1.30 2.88
CA LEU A 56 -0.91 -2.06 3.99
C LEU A 56 -2.33 -1.56 4.28
N SER A 57 -3.30 -2.06 3.53
CA SER A 57 -4.68 -1.60 3.55
C SER A 57 -5.68 -2.63 4.10
N LYS A 58 -6.86 -2.16 4.50
CA LYS A 58 -8.02 -3.00 4.83
C LYS A 58 -8.90 -3.13 3.59
N HIS A 59 -9.29 -4.36 3.27
CA HIS A 59 -10.39 -4.60 2.36
C HIS A 59 -11.73 -4.53 3.11
N SER A 60 -12.72 -3.83 2.53
CA SER A 60 -14.09 -3.76 3.07
C SER A 60 -15.07 -4.26 2.00
N SER A 61 -15.90 -5.22 2.36
CA SER A 61 -16.89 -5.83 1.46
C SER A 61 -18.20 -6.07 2.19
N ALA A 62 -19.32 -5.80 1.51
CA ALA A 62 -20.66 -6.04 2.04
C ALA A 62 -20.91 -7.52 2.39
N LYS A 63 -20.17 -8.45 1.77
CA LYS A 63 -20.26 -9.89 2.07
C LYS A 63 -19.64 -10.28 3.41
N GLY A 64 -18.80 -9.42 4.02
CA GLY A 64 -18.22 -9.65 5.34
C GLY A 64 -17.26 -10.85 5.44
N VAL A 65 -16.77 -11.38 4.31
CA VAL A 65 -15.84 -12.51 4.29
C VAL A 65 -14.46 -12.03 4.72
N ALA A 66 -13.88 -12.69 5.73
CA ALA A 66 -12.51 -12.46 6.13
C ALA A 66 -11.56 -13.04 5.08
N SER A 67 -10.68 -12.20 4.53
CA SER A 67 -9.73 -12.59 3.49
C SER A 67 -8.45 -11.78 3.57
N PHE A 68 -7.32 -12.41 3.25
CA PHE A 68 -6.11 -11.71 2.87
C PHE A 68 -6.03 -11.64 1.34
N THR A 69 -5.75 -10.45 0.81
CA THR A 69 -5.80 -10.18 -0.63
C THR A 69 -4.62 -9.32 -1.08
N THR A 70 -4.29 -9.40 -2.36
CA THR A 70 -3.41 -8.46 -3.05
C THR A 70 -4.04 -8.12 -4.40
N HIS A 71 -3.84 -6.90 -4.87
CA HIS A 71 -4.23 -6.45 -6.21
C HIS A 71 -3.37 -5.25 -6.60
N ALA A 72 -3.26 -4.98 -7.89
CA ALA A 72 -2.83 -3.66 -8.37
C ALA A 72 -4.05 -2.73 -8.42
N GLU A 73 -3.81 -1.43 -8.33
CA GLU A 73 -4.82 -0.39 -8.42
C GLU A 73 -5.09 0.02 -9.88
N GLY A 74 -6.26 0.59 -10.13
CA GLY A 74 -6.60 1.12 -11.44
C GLY A 74 -8.10 1.16 -11.70
N ASN A 75 -8.50 2.04 -12.60
CA ASN A 75 -9.88 2.20 -13.05
C ASN A 75 -10.01 1.77 -14.50
N TRP A 76 -10.80 0.72 -14.74
CA TRP A 76 -11.15 0.27 -16.10
C TRP A 76 -12.24 1.14 -16.74
N SER A 77 -13.11 1.73 -15.93
CA SER A 77 -14.29 2.48 -16.36
C SER A 77 -13.98 3.96 -16.60
N SER A 78 -15.00 4.66 -17.10
CA SER A 78 -15.04 6.12 -17.21
C SER A 78 -15.24 6.83 -15.86
N SER A 79 -15.38 6.07 -14.76
CA SER A 79 -15.51 6.58 -13.39
C SER A 79 -14.28 6.25 -12.56
N ALA A 80 -14.04 7.06 -11.52
CA ALA A 80 -12.91 6.90 -10.59
C ALA A 80 -13.35 7.32 -9.17
N ASP A 81 -14.49 6.79 -8.73
CA ASP A 81 -15.18 7.24 -7.51
C ASP A 81 -14.38 6.96 -6.22
N LEU A 82 -13.40 6.05 -6.31
CA LEU A 82 -12.53 5.64 -5.21
C LEU A 82 -11.07 6.02 -5.47
N GLY A 83 -10.83 7.13 -6.18
CA GLY A 83 -9.50 7.68 -6.43
C GLY A 83 -8.88 7.26 -7.77
N GLY A 84 -7.71 7.83 -8.06
CA GLY A 84 -7.06 7.73 -9.37
C GLY A 84 -7.81 8.47 -10.49
N LYS A 85 -7.59 8.02 -11.73
CA LYS A 85 -8.21 8.60 -12.94
C LYS A 85 -8.95 7.53 -13.76
N PRO A 86 -10.01 7.90 -14.50
CA PRO A 86 -10.68 7.00 -15.43
C PRO A 86 -9.71 6.43 -16.48
N HIS A 87 -9.90 5.16 -16.85
CA HIS A 87 -9.09 4.45 -17.83
C HIS A 87 -7.57 4.47 -17.55
N GLN A 88 -7.17 4.56 -16.29
CA GLN A 88 -5.78 4.54 -15.87
C GLN A 88 -5.52 3.37 -14.89
N LEU A 89 -4.42 2.66 -15.11
CA LEU A 89 -3.97 1.54 -14.27
C LEU A 89 -2.62 1.89 -13.62
N SER A 90 -2.38 1.38 -12.40
CA SER A 90 -1.06 1.45 -11.79
C SER A 90 -0.11 0.43 -12.42
N VAL A 91 1.20 0.68 -12.31
CA VAL A 91 2.21 -0.31 -12.70
C VAL A 91 2.19 -1.42 -11.64
N ALA A 92 1.78 -2.61 -12.04
CA ALA A 92 1.71 -3.75 -11.13
C ALA A 92 3.11 -4.28 -10.76
N ALA A 93 3.20 -4.95 -9.60
CA ALA A 93 4.37 -5.70 -9.14
C ALA A 93 4.07 -7.22 -9.04
N PRO A 94 3.92 -7.94 -10.18
CA PRO A 94 3.37 -9.30 -10.19
C PRO A 94 4.16 -10.32 -9.37
N LEU A 95 5.49 -10.21 -9.37
CA LEU A 95 6.36 -11.12 -8.63
C LEU A 95 6.14 -10.99 -7.12
N GLN A 96 6.10 -9.77 -6.61
CA GLN A 96 5.87 -9.45 -5.21
C GLN A 96 4.45 -9.87 -4.78
N MET A 97 3.43 -9.58 -5.61
CA MET A 97 2.06 -10.01 -5.36
C MET A 97 1.94 -11.54 -5.25
N HIS A 98 2.56 -12.27 -6.18
CA HIS A 98 2.58 -13.74 -6.15
C HIS A 98 3.29 -14.28 -4.89
N GLN A 99 4.45 -13.73 -4.55
CA GLN A 99 5.20 -14.13 -3.36
C GLN A 99 4.39 -13.92 -2.08
N ILE A 100 3.71 -12.77 -1.94
CA ILE A 100 2.85 -12.48 -0.79
C ILE A 100 1.73 -13.53 -0.67
N LEU A 101 1.00 -13.79 -1.77
CA LEU A 101 -0.05 -14.82 -1.76
C LEU A 101 0.49 -16.20 -1.43
N PHE A 102 1.66 -16.55 -1.95
CA PHE A 102 2.29 -17.84 -1.65
C PHE A 102 2.64 -17.98 -0.17
N GLN A 103 3.19 -16.93 0.47
CA GLN A 103 3.51 -16.96 1.90
C GLN A 103 2.25 -16.96 2.79
N LEU A 104 1.18 -16.29 2.38
CA LEU A 104 -0.07 -16.25 3.15
C LEU A 104 -0.86 -17.57 3.11
N ASN A 105 -0.58 -18.44 2.13
CA ASN A 105 -1.22 -19.75 1.99
C ASN A 105 -0.38 -20.89 2.60
N ARG A 106 0.73 -20.58 3.27
CA ARG A 106 1.57 -21.54 4.00
C ARG A 106 1.15 -21.62 5.46
#